data_AF-A0A660L1T8-F1
#
_entry.id   AF-A0A660L1T8-F1
#
_cell.length_a   1.000
_cell.length_b   1.000
_cell.length_c   1.000
_cell.angle_alpha   90.00
_cell.angle_beta   90.00
_cell.angle_gamma   90.00
#
_symmetry.space_group_name_H-M   'P 1'
#
loop_
_entity.id
_entity.type
_entity.pdbx_description
1 polymer ?
#
loop_
_entity_poly.entity_id
_entity_poly.type
_entity_poly.pdbx_seq_one_letter_code
_entity_poly.pdbx_strand_id
1 'polypeptide(L)'
;MIWAAAAVVLVGLVYLMATASTGPVDPTEISHPQSHATIVFNSAMIVFREGLEAVLIFAAVTASMRGANAERRVPVVLGAGCAFVATVATWFVVQAVLDAASSLGPRLEAITGFIAIVVLLVVLNWFVHKVYWSQWIARHHRRRRTLLAQVGIGASFGLVALGFTSVYREGFEVVLFLQNLQLQDGTGTVLEGVGIGLAATAVVGALTFWLHAKLPYRRMLILTGVLVGIVLVVMIGGTALSFVELGWLPRHDTPFTVPEWLGSWFEVYSVWETLAAQALAALFVIGSYYAAEYLKVTRPRRRGEAVTAHRATEAPAAPATAAAAVTAEASVPVSAGR
;
A
#
# COMPACT_ATOMS: atom_id res chain seq x y z
N MET A 1 -23.34 3.44 14.35
CA MET A 1 -23.55 2.21 15.14
C MET A 1 -22.23 1.54 15.52
N ILE A 2 -21.30 1.29 14.58
CA ILE A 2 -19.98 0.67 14.88
C ILE A 2 -19.16 1.47 15.91
N TRP A 3 -19.08 2.80 15.76
CA TRP A 3 -18.34 3.67 16.71
C TRP A 3 -18.95 3.73 18.12
N ALA A 4 -20.27 3.55 18.24
CA ALA A 4 -20.94 3.51 19.54
C ALA A 4 -20.69 2.16 20.23
N ALA A 5 -20.67 1.05 19.48
CA ALA A 5 -20.29 -0.26 20.01
C ALA A 5 -18.81 -0.29 20.44
N ALA A 6 -17.91 0.28 19.65
CA ALA A 6 -16.49 0.43 20.01
C ALA A 6 -16.30 1.28 21.28
N ALA A 7 -17.04 2.38 21.42
CA ALA A 7 -17.01 3.21 22.62
C ALA A 7 -17.54 2.46 23.86
N VAL A 8 -18.61 1.67 23.72
CA VAL A 8 -19.15 0.85 24.82
C VAL A 8 -18.18 -0.26 25.22
N VAL A 9 -17.51 -0.91 24.26
CA VAL A 9 -16.48 -1.92 24.54
C VAL A 9 -15.26 -1.29 25.20
N LEU A 10 -14.84 -0.10 24.75
CA LEU A 10 -13.76 0.67 25.38
C LEU A 10 -14.10 1.02 26.83
N VAL A 11 -15.29 1.58 27.07
CA VAL A 11 -15.76 1.94 28.41
C VAL A 11 -15.90 0.69 29.29
N GLY A 12 -16.35 -0.43 28.73
CA GLY A 12 -16.43 -1.72 29.43
C GLY A 12 -15.06 -2.29 29.81
N LEU A 13 -14.07 -2.22 28.91
CA LEU A 13 -12.68 -2.62 29.18
C LEU A 13 -12.01 -1.72 30.23
N VAL A 14 -12.23 -0.41 30.14
CA VAL A 14 -11.72 0.56 31.13
C VAL A 14 -12.37 0.33 32.49
N TYR A 15 -13.67 0.07 32.54
CA TYR A 15 -14.38 -0.25 33.77
C TYR A 15 -13.88 -1.58 34.37
N LEU A 16 -13.68 -2.60 33.55
CA LEU A 16 -13.12 -3.89 33.96
C LEU A 16 -11.69 -3.73 34.50
N MET A 17 -10.83 -2.95 33.83
CA MET A 17 -9.48 -2.64 34.31
C MET A 17 -9.47 -1.81 35.62
N ALA A 18 -10.43 -0.90 35.77
CA ALA A 18 -10.56 -0.07 36.96
C ALA A 18 -11.11 -0.83 38.18
N THR A 19 -11.93 -1.87 37.96
CA THR A 19 -12.64 -2.63 39.02
C THR A 19 -12.08 -4.03 39.27
N ALA A 20 -11.16 -4.53 38.43
CA ALA A 20 -10.47 -5.78 38.67
C ALA A 20 -9.72 -5.75 40.01
N SER A 21 -9.91 -6.78 40.84
CA SER A 21 -9.25 -6.93 42.15
C SER A 21 -7.77 -7.34 42.03
N THR A 22 -7.37 -7.86 40.86
CA THR A 22 -5.96 -7.97 40.45
C THR A 22 -5.53 -6.62 39.87
N GLY A 23 -4.60 -5.93 40.53
CA GLY A 23 -3.88 -4.81 39.90
C GLY A 23 -3.19 -5.26 38.61
N PRO A 24 -2.69 -4.33 37.76
CA PRO A 24 -1.52 -4.65 36.96
C PRO A 24 -0.55 -5.34 37.92
N VAL A 25 -0.19 -6.58 37.61
CA VAL A 25 0.95 -7.23 38.26
C VAL A 25 2.07 -6.21 38.27
N ASP A 26 2.74 -6.04 39.41
CA ASP A 26 3.90 -5.18 39.51
C ASP A 26 4.77 -5.44 38.27
N PRO A 27 5.11 -4.44 37.43
CA PRO A 27 5.87 -4.69 36.18
C PRO A 27 7.26 -5.32 36.46
N THR A 28 7.64 -5.43 37.73
CA THR A 28 8.79 -6.15 38.26
C THR A 28 8.56 -7.66 38.47
N GLU A 29 7.32 -8.17 38.48
CA GLU A 29 7.02 -9.58 38.80
C GLU A 29 6.84 -10.49 37.58
N ILE A 30 6.55 -9.94 36.39
CA ILE A 30 6.52 -10.73 35.14
C ILE A 30 7.30 -9.99 34.04
N SER A 31 8.57 -9.74 34.29
CA SER A 31 9.54 -9.63 33.20
C SER A 31 10.10 -11.02 32.99
N HIS A 32 9.68 -11.72 31.93
CA HIS A 32 10.69 -12.53 31.27
C HIS A 32 11.71 -11.51 30.77
N PRO A 33 12.95 -11.48 31.28
CA PRO A 33 13.94 -10.52 30.79
C PRO A 33 14.17 -10.84 29.31
N GLN A 34 13.48 -10.12 28.42
CA GLN A 34 13.80 -10.17 27.02
C GLN A 34 15.20 -9.60 26.91
N SER A 35 16.07 -10.32 26.21
CA SER A 35 17.42 -9.84 26.04
C SER A 35 17.36 -8.47 25.36
N HIS A 36 18.23 -7.54 25.76
CA HIS A 36 18.37 -6.24 25.11
C HIS A 36 18.41 -6.36 23.58
N ALA A 37 19.11 -7.39 23.09
CA ALA A 37 19.18 -7.71 21.66
C ALA A 37 17.83 -8.07 21.05
N THR A 38 16.95 -8.76 21.77
CA THR A 38 15.59 -9.10 21.32
C THR A 38 14.73 -7.85 21.15
N ILE A 39 14.80 -6.91 22.09
CA ILE A 39 14.03 -5.66 22.04
C ILE A 39 14.51 -4.78 20.88
N VAL A 40 15.83 -4.62 20.76
CA VAL A 40 16.46 -3.89 19.64
C VAL A 40 16.10 -4.54 18.31
N PHE A 41 16.14 -5.87 18.23
CA PHE A 41 15.78 -6.60 17.01
C PHE A 41 14.29 -6.43 16.66
N ASN A 42 13.39 -6.53 17.65
CA ASN A 42 11.95 -6.41 17.45
C ASN A 42 11.57 -5.00 17.00
N SER A 43 12.07 -3.95 17.68
CA SER A 43 11.82 -2.57 17.29
C SER A 43 12.45 -2.23 15.92
N ALA A 44 13.65 -2.75 15.63
CA ALA A 44 14.27 -2.61 14.31
C ALA A 44 13.45 -3.29 13.22
N MET A 45 12.92 -4.49 13.48
CA MET A 45 12.16 -5.25 12.51
C MET A 45 10.80 -4.58 12.20
N ILE A 46 10.12 -4.04 13.21
CA ILE A 46 8.89 -3.26 13.03
C ILE A 46 9.16 -2.04 12.15
N VAL A 47 10.14 -1.22 12.51
CA VAL A 47 10.48 0.00 11.75
C VAL A 47 10.95 -0.33 10.35
N PHE A 48 11.68 -1.44 10.18
CA PHE A 48 12.12 -1.90 8.89
C PHE A 48 10.95 -2.31 7.99
N ARG A 49 10.01 -3.12 8.51
CA ARG A 49 8.83 -3.60 7.78
C ARG A 49 7.98 -2.45 7.28
N GLU A 50 7.47 -1.61 8.18
CA GLU A 50 6.60 -0.49 7.82
C GLU A 50 7.35 0.52 6.95
N GLY A 51 8.65 0.70 7.21
CA GLY A 51 9.53 1.53 6.40
C GLY A 51 9.66 1.01 4.96
N LEU A 52 9.79 -0.30 4.76
CA LEU A 52 9.80 -0.91 3.44
C LEU A 52 8.46 -0.70 2.73
N GLU A 53 7.34 -0.91 3.40
CA GLU A 53 6.02 -0.67 2.82
C GLU A 53 5.88 0.77 2.34
N ALA A 54 6.27 1.75 3.18
CA ALA A 54 6.28 3.15 2.83
C ALA A 54 7.16 3.45 1.61
N VAL A 55 8.38 2.90 1.58
CA VAL A 55 9.32 3.03 0.45
C VAL A 55 8.73 2.45 -0.82
N LEU A 56 8.04 1.31 -0.74
CA LEU A 56 7.49 0.61 -1.91
C LEU A 56 6.25 1.28 -2.47
N ILE A 57 5.34 1.73 -1.61
CA ILE A 57 4.19 2.54 -2.01
C ILE A 57 4.70 3.82 -2.67
N PHE A 58 5.66 4.50 -2.05
CA PHE A 58 6.25 5.72 -2.59
C PHE A 58 7.00 5.47 -3.92
N ALA A 59 7.73 4.37 -4.04
CA ALA A 59 8.43 3.97 -5.25
C ALA A 59 7.44 3.66 -6.39
N ALA A 60 6.32 2.99 -6.11
CA ALA A 60 5.28 2.70 -7.09
C ALA A 60 4.58 3.99 -7.58
N VAL A 61 4.23 4.89 -6.66
CA VAL A 61 3.63 6.19 -6.99
C VAL A 61 4.58 7.02 -7.84
N THR A 62 5.83 7.16 -7.43
CA THR A 62 6.83 7.95 -8.16
C THR A 62 7.22 7.30 -9.50
N ALA A 63 7.27 5.96 -9.59
CA ALA A 63 7.54 5.24 -10.83
C ALA A 63 6.50 5.54 -11.93
N SER A 64 5.23 5.75 -11.56
CA SER A 64 4.16 6.13 -12.49
C SER A 64 4.37 7.53 -13.11
N MET A 65 5.20 8.38 -12.50
CA MET A 65 5.37 9.79 -12.87
C MET A 65 6.67 10.07 -13.64
N ARG A 66 7.06 9.23 -14.61
CA ARG A 66 8.25 9.45 -15.47
C ARG A 66 7.91 10.18 -16.78
N GLY A 67 8.91 10.83 -17.40
CA GLY A 67 8.76 11.53 -18.68
C GLY A 67 8.09 12.89 -18.53
N ALA A 68 7.07 13.20 -19.35
CA ALA A 68 6.34 14.47 -19.34
C ALA A 68 5.63 14.80 -18.01
N ASN A 69 5.50 13.81 -17.12
CA ASN A 69 4.92 13.99 -15.78
C ASN A 69 5.98 14.05 -14.66
N ALA A 70 7.27 14.20 -14.98
CA ALA A 70 8.33 14.24 -13.98
C ALA A 70 8.16 15.38 -12.96
N GLU A 71 7.62 16.53 -13.38
CA GLU A 71 7.33 17.67 -12.52
C GLU A 71 6.30 17.34 -11.41
N ARG A 72 5.43 16.34 -11.64
CA ARG A 72 4.44 15.88 -10.66
C ARG A 72 5.07 15.11 -9.50
N ARG A 73 6.33 14.71 -9.58
CA ARG A 73 7.05 14.00 -8.49
C ARG A 73 7.35 14.92 -7.31
N VAL A 74 7.69 16.17 -7.58
CA VAL A 74 8.08 17.16 -6.56
C VAL A 74 7.00 17.33 -5.49
N PRO A 75 5.71 17.56 -5.81
CA PRO A 75 4.68 17.66 -4.79
C PRO A 75 4.48 16.35 -3.99
N VAL A 76 4.61 15.18 -4.63
CA VAL A 76 4.50 13.89 -3.90
C VAL A 76 5.64 13.72 -2.90
N VAL A 77 6.87 14.06 -3.29
CA VAL A 77 8.07 14.03 -2.42
C VAL A 77 7.89 15.02 -1.26
N LEU A 78 7.38 16.22 -1.53
CA LEU A 78 7.07 17.21 -0.49
C LEU A 78 6.08 16.64 0.52
N GLY A 79 5.00 16.01 0.03
CA GLY A 79 4.01 15.35 0.87
C GLY A 79 4.61 14.25 1.75
N ALA A 80 5.44 13.37 1.17
CA ALA A 80 6.16 12.33 1.90
C ALA A 80 7.11 12.90 2.97
N GLY A 81 7.85 13.97 2.65
CA GLY A 81 8.71 14.66 3.62
C GLY A 81 7.91 15.29 4.77
N CYS A 82 6.80 15.95 4.47
CA CYS A 82 5.88 16.48 5.48
C CYS A 82 5.30 15.37 6.36
N ALA A 83 4.97 14.22 5.77
CA ALA A 83 4.46 13.06 6.51
C ALA A 83 5.50 12.45 7.45
N PHE A 84 6.76 12.37 7.02
CA PHE A 84 7.85 11.92 7.89
C PHE A 84 8.01 12.85 9.10
N VAL A 85 8.05 14.16 8.89
CA VAL A 85 8.09 15.15 9.98
C VAL A 85 6.87 15.03 10.89
N ALA A 86 5.67 14.89 10.31
CA ALA A 86 4.45 14.70 11.08
C ALA A 86 4.49 13.41 11.92
N THR A 87 5.08 12.33 11.41
CA THR A 87 5.25 11.07 12.15
C THR A 87 6.15 11.26 13.38
N VAL A 88 7.29 11.93 13.19
CA VAL A 88 8.19 12.28 14.31
C VAL A 88 7.48 13.18 15.33
N ALA A 89 6.70 14.16 14.86
CA ALA A 89 5.91 15.00 15.75
C ALA A 89 4.87 14.19 16.53
N THR A 90 4.17 13.25 15.88
CA THR A 90 3.21 12.35 16.53
C THR A 90 3.87 11.53 17.63
N TRP A 91 5.08 11.01 17.42
CA TRP A 91 5.83 10.32 18.47
C TRP A 91 5.97 11.18 19.74
N PHE A 92 6.45 12.43 19.60
CA PHE A 92 6.59 13.33 20.74
C PHE A 92 5.26 13.71 21.39
N VAL A 93 4.20 13.89 20.60
CA VAL A 93 2.85 14.15 21.12
C VAL A 93 2.37 12.97 21.97
N VAL A 94 2.59 11.74 21.51
CA VAL A 94 2.20 10.54 22.26
C VAL A 94 3.02 10.42 23.54
N GLN A 95 4.34 10.62 23.49
CA GLN A 95 5.19 10.65 24.69
C GLN A 95 4.69 11.67 25.71
N ALA A 96 4.45 12.92 25.27
CA ALA A 96 4.00 13.98 26.17
C ALA A 96 2.66 13.66 26.83
N VAL A 97 1.75 13.00 26.11
CA VAL A 97 0.46 12.54 26.66
C VAL A 97 0.67 11.45 27.71
N LEU A 98 1.59 10.51 27.48
CA LEU A 98 1.90 9.43 28.42
C LEU A 98 2.66 9.92 29.66
N ASP A 99 3.63 10.82 29.46
CA ASP A 99 4.37 11.45 30.56
C ASP A 99 3.42 12.24 31.47
N ALA A 100 2.47 12.99 30.91
CA ALA A 100 1.45 13.68 31.70
C ALA A 100 0.59 12.70 32.53
N ALA A 101 0.33 11.51 31.99
CA ALA A 101 -0.43 10.45 32.64
C ALA A 101 0.34 9.71 33.74
N SER A 102 1.68 9.68 33.70
CA SER A 102 2.53 9.01 34.71
C SER A 102 2.36 9.55 36.14
N SER A 103 1.93 10.81 36.29
CA SER A 103 1.69 11.45 37.59
C SER A 103 0.50 10.85 38.38
N LEU A 104 -0.33 10.03 37.74
CA LEU A 104 -1.55 9.48 38.33
C LEU A 104 -1.33 8.15 39.10
N GLY A 105 -0.09 7.65 39.14
CA GLY A 105 0.29 6.39 39.79
C GLY A 105 0.13 5.16 38.87
N PRO A 106 0.79 4.02 39.15
CA PRO A 106 1.04 2.96 38.17
C PRO A 106 -0.21 2.37 37.52
N ARG A 107 -1.31 2.26 38.28
CA ARG A 107 -2.59 1.73 37.79
C ARG A 107 -3.32 2.72 36.89
N LEU A 108 -3.33 4.01 37.24
CA LEU A 108 -3.95 5.05 36.42
C LEU A 108 -3.08 5.37 35.21
N GLU A 109 -1.75 5.27 35.32
CA GLU A 109 -0.80 5.36 34.23
C GLU A 109 -1.06 4.26 33.17
N ALA A 110 -1.18 3.01 33.58
CA ALA A 110 -1.49 1.90 32.66
C ALA A 110 -2.86 2.08 31.97
N ILE A 111 -3.89 2.50 32.71
CA ILE A 111 -5.24 2.73 32.16
C ILE A 111 -5.25 3.92 31.20
N THR A 112 -4.65 5.04 31.58
CA THR A 112 -4.61 6.25 30.74
C THR A 112 -3.72 6.06 29.52
N GLY A 113 -2.62 5.32 29.63
CA GLY A 113 -1.77 4.94 28.51
C GLY A 113 -2.49 4.02 27.51
N PHE A 114 -3.21 3.02 28.00
CA PHE A 114 -4.05 2.17 27.14
C PHE A 114 -5.14 2.99 26.43
N ILE A 115 -5.85 3.86 27.15
CA ILE A 115 -6.86 4.76 26.56
C ILE A 115 -6.22 5.69 25.53
N ALA A 116 -5.05 6.26 25.82
CA ALA A 116 -4.34 7.13 24.89
C ALA A 116 -4.01 6.41 23.58
N ILE A 117 -3.49 5.18 23.65
CA ILE A 117 -3.19 4.34 22.48
C ILE A 117 -4.48 4.05 21.68
N VAL A 118 -5.56 3.65 22.35
CA VAL A 118 -6.81 3.33 21.65
C VAL A 118 -7.47 4.57 21.03
N VAL A 119 -7.46 5.71 21.74
CA VAL A 119 -7.92 6.98 21.19
C VAL A 119 -7.07 7.38 19.98
N LEU A 120 -5.75 7.20 20.04
CA LEU A 120 -4.86 7.49 18.93
C LEU A 120 -5.16 6.59 17.72
N LEU A 121 -5.35 5.28 17.93
CA LEU A 121 -5.79 4.31 16.92
C LEU A 121 -7.13 4.70 16.30
N VAL A 122 -8.10 5.11 17.11
CA VAL A 122 -9.42 5.55 16.65
C VAL A 122 -9.32 6.83 15.83
N VAL A 123 -8.56 7.82 16.29
CA VAL A 123 -8.35 9.08 15.57
C VAL A 123 -7.59 8.82 14.28
N LEU A 124 -6.63 7.90 14.24
CA LEU A 124 -5.98 7.46 13.00
C LEU A 124 -6.98 6.83 12.07
N ASN A 125 -7.71 5.82 12.51
CA ASN A 125 -8.66 5.13 11.66
C ASN A 125 -9.70 6.13 11.11
N TRP A 126 -10.15 7.07 11.94
CA TRP A 126 -11.02 8.16 11.51
C TRP A 126 -10.35 9.11 10.53
N PHE A 127 -9.11 9.55 10.79
CA PHE A 127 -8.36 10.46 9.94
C PHE A 127 -8.05 9.83 8.59
N VAL A 128 -7.52 8.60 8.58
CA VAL A 128 -7.28 7.79 7.39
C VAL A 128 -8.56 7.59 6.62
N HIS A 129 -9.64 7.13 7.26
CA HIS A 129 -10.92 6.92 6.58
C HIS A 129 -11.49 8.22 6.00
N LYS A 130 -11.45 9.33 6.75
CA LYS A 130 -11.98 10.62 6.30
C LYS A 130 -11.12 11.28 5.22
N VAL A 131 -9.78 11.14 5.29
CA VAL A 131 -8.87 11.63 4.27
C VAL A 131 -8.93 10.77 3.00
N TYR A 132 -9.12 9.46 3.14
CA TYR A 132 -9.42 8.55 2.03
C TYR A 132 -10.78 8.88 1.37
N TRP A 133 -11.77 9.28 2.17
CA TRP A 133 -13.07 9.77 1.69
C TRP A 133 -13.06 11.23 1.20
N SER A 134 -12.08 12.05 1.58
CA SER A 134 -11.95 13.44 1.09
C SER A 134 -11.61 13.51 -0.41
N GLN A 135 -11.07 12.42 -0.99
CA GLN A 135 -10.90 12.24 -2.43
C GLN A 135 -12.25 12.15 -3.19
N TRP A 136 -13.38 12.01 -2.49
CA TRP A 136 -14.72 12.16 -3.07
C TRP A 136 -15.14 13.64 -3.23
N ILE A 137 -14.66 14.53 -2.36
CA ILE A 137 -15.01 15.96 -2.38
C ILE A 137 -14.28 16.69 -3.52
N ALA A 138 -13.08 16.24 -3.91
CA ALA A 138 -12.40 16.71 -5.12
C ALA A 138 -13.18 16.38 -6.42
N ARG A 139 -14.06 15.38 -6.40
CA ARG A 139 -14.96 15.04 -7.53
C ARG A 139 -16.35 15.65 -7.40
N HIS A 140 -16.77 16.08 -6.21
CA HIS A 140 -18.13 16.59 -5.95
C HIS A 140 -18.32 18.10 -6.17
N HIS A 141 -17.27 18.85 -6.50
CA HIS A 141 -17.42 20.18 -7.10
C HIS A 141 -17.26 20.17 -8.62
N ARG A 142 -18.05 19.32 -9.29
CA ARG A 142 -18.46 19.49 -10.71
C ARG A 142 -19.21 20.81 -10.97
N ARG A 143 -19.43 21.65 -9.94
CA ARG A 143 -20.03 22.99 -10.06
C ARG A 143 -18.99 24.14 -10.10
N ARG A 144 -17.69 23.86 -9.99
CA ARG A 144 -16.59 24.84 -10.21
C ARG A 144 -15.87 24.66 -11.55
N ARG A 145 -16.52 24.04 -12.54
CA ARG A 145 -16.02 23.99 -13.93
C ARG A 145 -15.93 25.36 -14.61
N THR A 146 -16.37 26.43 -13.95
CA THR A 146 -16.25 27.82 -14.43
C THR A 146 -15.16 28.64 -13.73
N LEU A 147 -14.52 28.14 -12.67
CA LEU A 147 -13.45 28.87 -11.95
C LEU A 147 -12.07 28.19 -11.99
N LEU A 148 -11.99 26.95 -12.47
CA LEU A 148 -10.74 26.18 -12.54
C LEU A 148 -10.12 26.14 -13.95
N ALA A 149 -10.44 27.14 -14.77
CA ALA A 149 -9.65 27.44 -15.96
C ALA A 149 -8.32 28.15 -15.63
N GLN A 150 -8.07 28.44 -14.34
CA GLN A 150 -6.81 29.01 -13.86
C GLN A 150 -6.02 28.02 -12.99
N VAL A 151 -5.08 27.35 -13.67
CA VAL A 151 -3.71 27.05 -13.23
C VAL A 151 -3.50 26.08 -12.05
N GLY A 152 -3.12 24.82 -12.37
CA GLY A 152 -2.09 23.99 -11.69
C GLY A 152 -2.21 23.57 -10.21
N ILE A 153 -2.66 24.45 -9.31
CA ILE A 153 -2.47 24.34 -7.86
C ILE A 153 -3.27 23.19 -7.24
N GLY A 154 -4.51 22.96 -7.71
CA GLY A 154 -5.35 21.87 -7.20
C GLY A 154 -4.81 20.47 -7.52
N ALA A 155 -4.14 20.30 -8.67
CA ALA A 155 -3.51 19.04 -9.03
C ALA A 155 -2.25 18.78 -8.20
N SER A 156 -1.44 19.81 -7.96
CA SER A 156 -0.25 19.73 -7.11
C SER A 156 -0.60 19.45 -5.66
N PHE A 157 -1.64 20.10 -5.11
CA PHE A 157 -2.11 19.83 -3.75
C PHE A 157 -2.61 18.39 -3.58
N GLY A 158 -3.34 17.86 -4.57
CA GLY A 158 -3.76 16.45 -4.55
C GLY A 158 -2.59 15.47 -4.55
N LEU A 159 -1.48 15.81 -5.23
CA LEU A 159 -0.25 15.01 -5.24
C LEU A 159 0.51 15.09 -3.91
N VAL A 160 0.59 16.28 -3.29
CA VAL A 160 1.11 16.44 -1.93
C VAL A 160 0.30 15.61 -0.93
N ALA A 161 -1.03 15.74 -0.97
CA ALA A 161 -1.91 14.98 -0.09
C ALA A 161 -1.74 13.47 -0.28
N LEU A 162 -1.62 13.00 -1.53
CA LEU A 162 -1.39 11.58 -1.83
C LEU A 162 -0.07 11.09 -1.21
N GLY A 163 1.04 11.79 -1.46
CA GLY A 163 2.34 11.47 -0.87
C GLY A 163 2.31 11.48 0.66
N PHE A 164 1.69 12.50 1.24
CA PHE A 164 1.51 12.63 2.68
C PHE A 164 0.75 11.44 3.26
N THR A 165 -0.44 11.14 2.72
CA THR A 165 -1.30 10.07 3.26
C THR A 165 -0.66 8.70 3.16
N SER A 166 0.10 8.45 2.08
CA SER A 166 0.76 7.16 1.88
C SER A 166 1.85 6.90 2.92
N VAL A 167 2.70 7.90 3.21
CA VAL A 167 3.83 7.72 4.13
C VAL A 167 3.40 7.90 5.59
N TYR A 168 2.47 8.82 5.86
CA TYR A 168 2.00 9.09 7.22
C TYR A 168 1.25 7.90 7.82
N ARG A 169 0.56 7.11 6.99
CA ARG A 169 -0.11 5.89 7.47
C ARG A 169 0.89 4.91 8.07
N GLU A 170 1.88 4.49 7.28
CA GLU A 170 2.89 3.52 7.74
C GLU A 170 3.71 4.10 8.91
N GLY A 171 4.08 5.39 8.82
CA GLY A 171 4.78 6.08 9.90
C GLY A 171 3.98 6.09 11.21
N PHE A 172 2.66 6.26 11.13
CA PHE A 172 1.82 6.22 12.32
C PHE A 172 1.69 4.80 12.91
N GLU A 173 1.56 3.78 12.06
CA GLU A 173 1.55 2.38 12.49
C GLU A 173 2.86 2.05 13.26
N VAL A 174 4.02 2.50 12.76
CA VAL A 174 5.30 2.44 13.49
C VAL A 174 5.21 3.08 14.87
N VAL A 175 4.71 4.31 14.99
CA VAL A 175 4.61 5.01 16.28
C VAL A 175 3.78 4.22 17.29
N LEU A 176 2.65 3.64 16.86
CA LEU A 176 1.81 2.82 17.73
C LEU A 176 2.49 1.54 18.18
N PHE A 177 3.14 0.82 17.26
CA PHE A 177 3.83 -0.42 17.59
C PHE A 177 5.02 -0.18 18.53
N LEU A 178 5.79 0.89 18.27
CA LEU A 178 6.88 1.30 19.15
C LEU A 178 6.37 1.70 20.54
N GLN A 179 5.18 2.33 20.63
CA GLN A 179 4.61 2.70 21.91
C GLN A 179 4.26 1.49 22.77
N ASN A 180 3.75 0.42 22.15
CA ASN A 180 3.49 -0.84 22.84
C ASN A 180 4.79 -1.47 23.36
N LEU A 181 5.83 -1.51 22.52
CA LEU A 181 7.14 -2.05 22.88
C LEU A 181 7.82 -1.26 24.01
N GLN A 182 7.69 0.07 23.97
CA GLN A 182 8.27 0.94 24.98
C GLN A 182 7.64 0.78 26.36
N LEU A 183 6.32 0.55 26.43
CA LEU A 183 5.61 0.31 27.68
C LEU A 183 6.05 -0.99 28.36
N GLN A 184 6.57 -1.96 27.59
CA GLN A 184 7.02 -3.24 28.10
C GLN A 184 8.50 -3.21 28.52
N ASP A 185 9.36 -2.56 27.72
CA ASP A 185 10.80 -2.82 27.76
C ASP A 185 11.72 -1.57 27.81
N GLY A 186 11.14 -0.35 27.85
CA GLY A 186 11.86 0.91 28.08
C GLY A 186 12.33 1.67 26.82
N THR A 187 12.44 3.00 26.94
CA THR A 187 12.63 3.94 25.81
C THR A 187 13.97 3.86 25.10
N GLY A 188 15.07 3.65 25.84
CA GLY A 188 16.43 3.75 25.28
C GLY A 188 16.78 2.65 24.28
N THR A 189 16.42 1.41 24.61
CA THR A 189 16.67 0.21 23.79
C THR A 189 15.80 0.19 22.53
N VAL A 190 14.55 0.65 22.64
CA VAL A 190 13.63 0.80 21.51
C VAL A 190 14.19 1.79 20.49
N LEU A 191 14.73 2.93 20.94
CA LEU A 191 15.25 3.97 20.04
C LEU A 191 16.51 3.51 19.27
N GLU A 192 17.33 2.64 19.86
CA GLU A 192 18.47 2.02 19.16
C GLU A 192 17.97 1.16 18.00
N GLY A 193 16.99 0.28 18.24
CA GLY A 193 16.40 -0.52 17.17
C GLY A 193 15.67 0.33 16.13
N VAL A 194 15.03 1.43 16.51
CA VAL A 194 14.48 2.41 15.55
C VAL A 194 15.58 2.95 14.63
N GLY A 195 16.74 3.31 15.18
CA GLY A 195 17.89 3.76 14.40
C GLY A 195 18.36 2.70 13.39
N ILE A 196 18.47 1.45 13.82
CA ILE A 196 18.88 0.32 12.97
C ILE A 196 17.83 0.05 11.88
N GLY A 197 16.55 0.01 12.23
CA GLY A 197 15.44 -0.20 11.30
C GLY A 197 15.36 0.91 10.25
N LEU A 198 15.44 2.18 10.66
CA LEU A 198 15.46 3.32 9.74
C LEU A 198 16.69 3.28 8.82
N ALA A 199 17.87 2.94 9.35
CA ALA A 199 19.07 2.81 8.53
C ALA A 199 18.92 1.69 7.49
N ALA A 200 18.43 0.52 7.88
CA ALA A 200 18.17 -0.60 6.98
C ALA A 200 17.13 -0.22 5.90
N THR A 201 16.03 0.44 6.28
CA THR A 201 15.02 0.96 5.35
C THR A 201 15.63 1.96 4.38
N ALA A 202 16.46 2.89 4.86
CA ALA A 202 17.13 3.87 4.03
C ALA A 202 18.08 3.21 3.02
N VAL A 203 18.82 2.17 3.41
CA VAL A 203 19.68 1.39 2.51
C VAL A 203 18.84 0.71 1.43
N VAL A 204 17.78 -0.02 1.80
CA VAL A 204 16.93 -0.71 0.83
C VAL A 204 16.18 0.27 -0.08
N GLY A 205 15.72 1.39 0.47
CA GLY A 205 15.11 2.47 -0.31
C GLY A 205 16.10 3.07 -1.30
N ALA A 206 17.32 3.39 -0.88
CA ALA A 206 18.38 3.88 -1.75
C ALA A 206 18.70 2.87 -2.87
N LEU A 207 18.81 1.58 -2.55
CA LEU A 207 19.01 0.51 -3.53
C LEU A 207 17.85 0.42 -4.52
N THR A 208 16.60 0.55 -4.04
CA THR A 208 15.39 0.53 -4.87
C THR A 208 15.39 1.70 -5.86
N PHE A 209 15.67 2.91 -5.39
CA PHE A 209 15.73 4.10 -6.25
C PHE A 209 16.93 4.11 -7.18
N TRP A 210 18.07 3.59 -6.75
CA TRP A 210 19.26 3.41 -7.59
C TRP A 210 18.99 2.40 -8.71
N LEU A 211 18.33 1.28 -8.40
CA LEU A 211 17.93 0.28 -9.38
C LEU A 211 16.89 0.86 -10.36
N HIS A 212 15.97 1.71 -9.87
CA HIS A 212 15.04 2.47 -10.70
C HIS A 212 15.69 3.48 -11.65
N ALA A 213 16.89 3.97 -11.32
CA ALA A 213 17.63 4.86 -12.19
C ALA A 213 18.33 4.10 -13.33
N LYS A 214 18.78 2.86 -13.08
CA LYS A 214 19.58 2.07 -14.03
C LYS A 214 18.77 1.13 -14.93
N LEU A 215 17.54 0.76 -14.56
CA LEU A 215 16.77 -0.24 -15.33
C LEU A 215 15.91 0.36 -16.46
N PRO A 216 15.75 -0.36 -17.59
CA PRO A 216 14.80 0.02 -18.63
C PRO A 216 13.37 0.04 -18.09
N TYR A 217 12.59 1.05 -18.48
CA TYR A 217 11.27 1.38 -17.93
C TYR A 217 10.32 0.19 -17.73
N ARG A 218 10.29 -0.76 -18.68
CA ARG A 218 9.43 -1.95 -18.59
C ARG A 218 9.84 -2.91 -17.46
N ARG A 219 11.14 -3.09 -17.23
CA ARG A 219 11.65 -3.98 -16.17
C ARG A 219 11.44 -3.36 -14.79
N MET A 220 11.59 -2.04 -14.69
CA MET A 220 11.33 -1.29 -13.47
C MET A 220 9.89 -1.49 -12.98
N LEU A 221 8.89 -1.35 -13.87
CA LEU A 221 7.48 -1.52 -13.49
C LEU A 221 7.14 -2.95 -13.06
N ILE A 222 7.72 -3.95 -13.73
CA ILE A 222 7.55 -5.35 -13.34
C ILE A 222 8.15 -5.58 -11.95
N LEU A 223 9.37 -5.08 -11.71
CA LEU A 223 10.05 -5.24 -10.43
C LEU A 223 9.28 -4.58 -9.28
N THR A 224 8.81 -3.33 -9.46
CA THR A 224 7.96 -2.68 -8.45
C THR A 224 6.64 -3.42 -8.24
N GLY A 225 6.02 -3.92 -9.31
CA GLY A 225 4.76 -4.64 -9.23
C GLY A 225 4.90 -5.97 -8.49
N VAL A 226 5.99 -6.71 -8.75
CA VAL A 226 6.31 -7.95 -8.03
C VAL A 226 6.57 -7.65 -6.56
N LEU A 227 7.33 -6.61 -6.25
CA LEU A 227 7.69 -6.26 -4.88
C LEU A 227 6.46 -5.82 -4.06
N VAL A 228 5.58 -5.00 -4.66
CA VAL A 228 4.26 -4.66 -4.08
C VAL A 228 3.38 -5.91 -3.93
N GLY A 229 3.43 -6.84 -4.89
CA GLY A 229 2.71 -8.11 -4.81
C GLY A 229 3.17 -8.99 -3.64
N ILE A 230 4.48 -9.06 -3.38
CA ILE A 230 5.04 -9.79 -2.23
C ILE A 230 4.55 -9.16 -0.92
N VAL A 231 4.67 -7.84 -0.77
CA VAL A 231 4.20 -7.13 0.43
C VAL A 231 2.71 -7.37 0.67
N LEU A 232 1.89 -7.30 -0.39
CA LEU A 232 0.47 -7.57 -0.29
C LEU A 232 0.18 -8.98 0.26
N VAL A 233 0.94 -9.99 -0.17
CA VAL A 233 0.80 -11.36 0.34
C VAL A 233 1.21 -11.44 1.81
N VAL A 234 2.29 -10.76 2.19
CA VAL A 234 2.73 -10.67 3.59
C VAL A 234 1.64 -10.04 4.46
N MET A 235 1.18 -8.82 4.15
CA MET A 235 0.14 -8.11 4.91
C MET A 235 -1.16 -8.92 5.08
N ILE A 236 -1.52 -9.74 4.09
CA ILE A 236 -2.71 -10.59 4.19
C ILE A 236 -2.54 -11.65 5.28
N GLY A 237 -1.31 -12.11 5.55
CA GLY A 237 -1.00 -13.00 6.66
C GLY A 237 -1.30 -12.37 8.02
N GLY A 238 -0.78 -11.17 8.28
CA GLY A 238 -1.02 -10.44 9.52
C GLY A 238 -2.48 -10.03 9.67
N THR A 239 -3.10 -9.55 8.60
CA THR A 239 -4.54 -9.22 8.60
C THR A 239 -5.39 -10.45 8.90
N ALA A 240 -5.07 -11.60 8.29
CA ALA A 240 -5.78 -12.85 8.56
C ALA A 240 -5.57 -13.31 10.01
N LEU A 241 -4.37 -13.16 10.57
CA LEU A 241 -4.11 -13.44 11.98
C LEU A 241 -4.97 -12.55 12.88
N SER A 242 -5.00 -11.24 12.62
CA SER A 242 -5.86 -10.31 13.37
C SER A 242 -7.34 -10.72 13.29
N PHE A 243 -7.81 -11.22 12.15
CA PHE A 243 -9.19 -11.69 12.01
C PHE A 243 -9.45 -12.97 12.82
N VAL A 244 -8.47 -13.87 12.92
CA VAL A 244 -8.54 -15.06 13.78
C VAL A 244 -8.54 -14.65 15.26
N GLU A 245 -7.66 -13.72 15.66
CA GLU A 245 -7.57 -13.22 17.04
C GLU A 245 -8.83 -12.45 17.48
N LEU A 246 -9.48 -11.74 16.55
CA LEU A 246 -10.76 -11.07 16.78
C LEU A 246 -11.95 -12.04 16.74
N GLY A 247 -11.73 -13.32 16.45
CA GLY A 247 -12.78 -14.34 16.37
C GLY A 247 -13.68 -14.22 15.13
N TRP A 248 -13.28 -13.46 14.12
CA TRP A 248 -14.00 -13.34 12.84
C TRP A 248 -13.74 -14.51 11.91
N LEU A 249 -12.56 -15.12 12.05
CA LEU A 249 -12.20 -16.38 11.43
C LEU A 249 -12.02 -17.44 12.52
N PRO A 250 -12.41 -18.71 12.25
CA PRO A 250 -12.07 -19.81 13.13
C PRO A 250 -10.54 -19.94 13.25
N ARG A 251 -10.07 -20.48 14.36
CA ARG A 251 -8.66 -20.79 14.57
C ARG A 251 -8.44 -22.29 14.47
N HIS A 252 -7.79 -22.74 13.40
CA HIS A 252 -7.30 -24.11 13.31
C HIS A 252 -5.77 -24.09 13.25
N ASP A 253 -5.14 -24.47 14.36
CA ASP A 253 -3.69 -24.55 14.43
C ASP A 253 -3.16 -25.69 13.54
N THR A 254 -2.01 -25.47 12.91
CA THR A 254 -1.39 -26.47 12.04
C THR A 254 -0.67 -27.56 12.85
N PRO A 255 -0.61 -28.82 12.36
CA PRO A 255 0.10 -29.90 13.04
C PRO A 255 1.62 -29.73 13.03
N PHE A 256 2.13 -28.75 12.29
CA PHE A 256 3.53 -28.35 12.24
C PHE A 256 3.66 -26.90 12.72
N THR A 257 4.81 -26.58 13.30
CA THR A 257 5.17 -25.21 13.66
C THR A 257 6.00 -24.57 12.56
N VAL A 258 5.53 -23.44 12.05
CA VAL A 258 6.32 -22.57 11.17
C VAL A 258 7.44 -21.94 12.00
N PRO A 259 8.69 -21.87 11.48
CA PRO A 259 9.76 -21.18 12.18
C PRO A 259 9.40 -19.75 12.56
N GLU A 260 9.76 -19.30 13.75
CA GLU A 260 9.40 -17.96 14.24
C GLU A 260 9.88 -16.85 13.31
N TRP A 261 11.06 -17.01 12.69
CA TRP A 261 11.58 -16.05 11.72
C TRP A 261 10.65 -15.86 10.51
N LEU A 262 9.88 -16.87 10.10
CA LEU A 262 8.91 -16.77 9.00
C LEU A 262 7.67 -15.95 9.42
N GLY A 263 7.22 -16.10 10.66
CA GLY A 263 6.20 -15.23 11.25
C GLY A 263 6.71 -13.78 11.36
N SER A 264 7.92 -13.61 11.88
CA SER A 264 8.57 -12.32 12.07
C SER A 264 8.89 -11.59 10.77
N TRP A 265 9.16 -12.27 9.65
CA TRP A 265 9.53 -11.61 8.38
C TRP A 265 8.42 -11.58 7.34
N PHE A 266 7.59 -12.64 7.29
CA PHE A 266 6.61 -12.84 6.23
C PHE A 266 5.17 -13.01 6.73
N GLU A 267 4.94 -12.82 8.04
CA GLU A 267 3.61 -13.01 8.66
C GLU A 267 3.01 -14.38 8.38
N VAL A 268 3.88 -15.38 8.26
CA VAL A 268 3.48 -16.76 8.07
C VAL A 268 3.29 -17.38 9.45
N TYR A 269 2.03 -17.51 9.85
CA TYR A 269 1.65 -18.08 11.14
C TYR A 269 1.23 -19.55 11.00
N SER A 270 1.35 -20.30 12.09
CA SER A 270 1.00 -21.74 12.18
C SER A 270 -0.52 -21.95 12.32
N VAL A 271 -1.30 -21.27 11.50
CA VAL A 271 -2.77 -21.28 11.50
C VAL A 271 -3.25 -21.50 10.06
N TRP A 272 -4.15 -22.47 9.85
CA TRP A 272 -4.59 -22.83 8.50
C TRP A 272 -5.23 -21.67 7.75
N GLU A 273 -6.02 -20.85 8.44
CA GLU A 273 -6.71 -19.70 7.87
C GLU A 273 -5.72 -18.63 7.36
N THR A 274 -4.65 -18.35 8.10
CA THR A 274 -3.63 -17.36 7.71
C THR A 274 -2.83 -17.86 6.52
N LEU A 275 -2.42 -19.13 6.54
CA LEU A 275 -1.70 -19.76 5.42
C LEU A 275 -2.57 -19.82 4.15
N ALA A 276 -3.85 -20.17 4.29
CA ALA A 276 -4.79 -20.21 3.18
C ALA A 276 -5.02 -18.81 2.60
N ALA A 277 -5.17 -17.78 3.44
CA ALA A 277 -5.33 -16.40 2.99
C ALA A 277 -4.11 -15.92 2.19
N GLN A 278 -2.90 -16.16 2.69
CA GLN A 278 -1.66 -15.83 1.98
C GLN A 278 -1.49 -16.62 0.68
N ALA A 279 -1.82 -17.92 0.68
CA ALA A 279 -1.77 -18.74 -0.52
C ALA A 279 -2.76 -18.26 -1.59
N LEU A 280 -3.99 -17.90 -1.19
CA LEU A 280 -5.00 -17.34 -2.09
C LEU A 280 -4.57 -15.98 -2.64
N ALA A 281 -3.97 -15.12 -1.80
CA ALA A 281 -3.41 -13.86 -2.23
C ALA A 281 -2.29 -14.04 -3.25
N ALA A 282 -1.35 -14.95 -2.99
CA ALA A 282 -0.26 -15.25 -3.90
C ALA A 282 -0.79 -15.79 -5.23
N LEU A 283 -1.76 -16.72 -5.19
CA LEU A 283 -2.41 -17.26 -6.38
C LEU A 283 -3.14 -16.16 -7.16
N PHE A 284 -3.80 -15.22 -6.48
CA PHE A 284 -4.47 -14.10 -7.12
C PHE A 284 -3.47 -13.16 -7.82
N VAL A 285 -2.37 -12.80 -7.14
CA VAL A 285 -1.32 -11.94 -7.71
C VAL A 285 -0.69 -12.61 -8.93
N ILE A 286 -0.23 -13.86 -8.78
CA ILE A 286 0.40 -14.63 -9.85
C ILE A 286 -0.59 -14.87 -11.00
N GLY A 287 -1.81 -15.29 -10.68
CA GLY A 287 -2.88 -15.52 -11.65
C GLY A 287 -3.27 -14.26 -12.41
N SER A 288 -3.34 -13.10 -11.76
CA SER A 288 -3.61 -11.82 -12.41
C SER A 288 -2.51 -11.42 -13.40
N TYR A 289 -1.25 -11.71 -13.06
CA TYR A 289 -0.09 -11.47 -13.93
C TYR A 289 -0.17 -12.33 -15.20
N TYR A 290 -0.32 -13.65 -15.05
CA TYR A 290 -0.43 -14.56 -16.19
C TYR A 290 -1.70 -14.31 -17.02
N ALA A 291 -2.83 -13.98 -16.39
CA ALA A 291 -4.05 -13.61 -17.11
C ALA A 291 -3.85 -12.33 -17.94
N ALA A 292 -3.19 -11.31 -17.37
CA ALA A 292 -2.87 -10.08 -18.09
C ALA A 292 -1.90 -10.31 -19.27
N GLU A 293 -0.93 -11.22 -19.12
CA GLU A 293 -0.01 -11.61 -20.18
C GLU A 293 -0.72 -12.41 -21.28
N TYR A 294 -1.54 -13.40 -20.90
CA TYR A 294 -2.35 -14.19 -21.83
C TYR A 294 -3.32 -13.31 -22.64
N LEU A 295 -3.99 -12.34 -22.00
CA LEU A 295 -4.88 -11.40 -22.69
C LEU A 295 -4.12 -10.45 -23.63
N LYS A 296 -2.90 -10.05 -23.28
CA LYS A 296 -2.04 -9.23 -24.16
C LYS A 296 -1.53 -9.99 -25.38
N VAL A 297 -1.28 -11.29 -25.29
CA VAL A 297 -0.80 -12.11 -26.41
C VAL A 297 -1.96 -12.62 -27.28
N THR A 298 -3.07 -13.04 -26.67
CA THR A 298 -4.17 -13.73 -27.35
C THR A 298 -5.09 -12.76 -28.10
N ARG A 299 -5.33 -11.54 -27.59
CA ARG A 299 -6.17 -10.54 -28.27
C ARG A 299 -5.58 -10.04 -29.60
N PRO A 300 -4.28 -9.67 -29.70
CA PRO A 300 -3.69 -9.32 -31.00
C PRO A 300 -3.55 -10.52 -31.93
N ARG A 301 -3.29 -11.74 -31.43
CA ARG A 301 -3.28 -12.96 -32.25
C ARG A 301 -4.65 -13.26 -32.87
N ARG A 302 -5.73 -13.27 -32.08
CA ARG A 302 -7.09 -13.48 -32.60
C ARG A 302 -7.54 -12.40 -33.57
N ARG A 303 -7.14 -11.13 -33.34
CA ARG A 303 -7.46 -10.03 -34.27
C ARG A 303 -6.65 -10.14 -35.56
N GLY A 304 -5.38 -10.55 -35.48
CA GLY A 304 -4.54 -10.86 -36.62
C GLY A 304 -5.06 -12.06 -37.42
N GLU A 305 -5.36 -13.18 -36.76
CA GLU A 305 -5.93 -14.39 -37.36
C GLU A 305 -7.30 -14.12 -38.01
N ALA A 306 -8.18 -13.36 -37.36
CA ALA A 306 -9.46 -12.96 -37.94
C ALA A 306 -9.30 -12.07 -39.18
N VAL A 307 -8.35 -11.13 -39.16
CA VAL A 307 -8.04 -10.27 -40.33
C VAL A 307 -7.39 -11.07 -41.46
N THR A 308 -6.53 -12.04 -41.14
CA THR A 308 -5.85 -12.89 -42.13
C THR A 308 -6.82 -13.89 -42.74
N ALA A 309 -7.73 -14.47 -41.95
CA ALA A 309 -8.80 -15.33 -42.42
C ALA A 309 -9.79 -14.58 -43.33
N HIS A 310 -10.15 -13.34 -42.99
CA HIS A 310 -11.03 -12.52 -43.84
C HIS A 310 -10.37 -12.18 -45.18
N ARG A 311 -9.07 -11.84 -45.18
CA ARG A 311 -8.29 -11.56 -46.39
C ARG A 311 -8.04 -12.82 -47.24
N ALA A 312 -8.02 -14.01 -46.66
CA ALA A 312 -7.88 -15.27 -47.41
C ALA A 312 -9.18 -15.69 -48.11
N THR A 313 -10.34 -15.33 -47.54
CA THR A 313 -11.66 -15.55 -48.16
C THR A 313 -11.94 -14.55 -49.28
N GLU A 314 -11.41 -13.33 -49.19
CA GLU A 314 -11.37 -12.36 -50.29
C GLU A 314 -10.23 -12.72 -51.27
N ALA A 315 -10.51 -13.59 -52.24
CA ALA A 315 -9.56 -13.83 -53.34
C ALA A 315 -9.18 -12.50 -54.03
N PRO A 316 -7.90 -12.28 -54.41
CA PRO A 316 -7.51 -11.07 -55.12
C PRO A 316 -8.33 -10.95 -56.39
N ALA A 317 -9.09 -9.86 -56.55
CA ALA A 317 -9.75 -9.54 -57.81
C ALA A 317 -8.67 -9.53 -58.90
N ALA A 318 -8.79 -10.45 -59.86
CA ALA A 318 -7.85 -10.58 -60.96
C ALA A 318 -7.69 -9.20 -61.64
N PRO A 319 -6.46 -8.81 -62.03
CA PRO A 319 -6.26 -7.54 -62.71
C PRO A 319 -7.08 -7.55 -64.01
N ALA A 320 -8.06 -6.64 -64.10
CA ALA A 320 -8.81 -6.42 -65.31
C ALA A 320 -7.83 -6.07 -66.43
N THR A 321 -7.67 -7.01 -67.37
CA THR A 321 -6.86 -6.86 -68.57
C THR A 321 -7.28 -5.61 -69.32
N ALA A 322 -6.33 -4.68 -69.49
CA ALA A 322 -6.41 -3.54 -70.39
C ALA A 322 -6.38 -4.01 -71.86
N ALA A 323 -7.47 -4.63 -72.32
CA ALA A 323 -7.61 -5.14 -73.69
C ALA A 323 -9.03 -4.89 -74.22
N ALA A 324 -9.44 -3.62 -74.31
CA ALA A 324 -10.60 -3.20 -75.10
C ALA A 324 -10.61 -1.67 -75.31
N ALA A 325 -9.61 -1.11 -76.01
CA ALA A 325 -9.65 0.28 -76.46
C ALA A 325 -8.91 0.53 -77.79
N VAL A 326 -8.79 -0.49 -78.66
CA VAL A 326 -8.10 -0.37 -79.98
C VAL A 326 -9.03 -0.65 -81.17
N THR A 327 -10.36 -0.76 -80.98
CA THR A 327 -11.29 -1.00 -82.10
C THR A 327 -12.48 -0.05 -82.07
N ALA A 328 -12.21 1.26 -82.15
CA ALA A 328 -13.22 2.27 -82.48
C ALA A 328 -12.58 3.51 -83.14
N GLU A 329 -11.69 3.32 -84.11
CA GLU A 329 -11.19 4.41 -84.96
C GLU A 329 -11.08 3.92 -86.41
N ALA A 330 -12.21 3.55 -87.01
CA ALA A 330 -12.31 3.30 -88.44
C ALA A 330 -13.78 3.31 -88.91
N SER A 331 -14.38 4.50 -89.04
CA SER A 331 -15.44 4.76 -90.04
C SER A 331 -15.87 6.23 -89.99
N VAL A 332 -15.16 7.10 -90.72
CA VAL A 332 -15.70 8.40 -91.17
C VAL A 332 -15.89 8.27 -92.69
N PRO A 333 -17.13 8.27 -93.21
CA PRO A 333 -17.34 8.42 -94.63
C PRO A 333 -17.30 9.91 -95.00
N VAL A 334 -16.40 10.23 -95.92
CA VAL A 334 -16.42 11.46 -96.71
C VAL A 334 -17.60 11.37 -97.69
N SER A 335 -18.53 12.32 -97.67
CA SER A 335 -19.36 12.64 -98.83
C SER A 335 -19.62 14.14 -98.92
N ALA A 336 -19.30 14.70 -100.08
CA ALA A 336 -19.34 16.10 -100.43
C ALA A 336 -20.73 16.58 -100.90
N GLY A 337 -20.98 17.88 -100.73
CA GLY A 337 -21.65 18.74 -101.73
C GLY A 337 -23.17 18.86 -101.69
N ARG A 338 -23.69 20.00 -101.20
CA ARG A 338 -24.10 21.18 -102.00
C ARG A 338 -24.67 22.26 -101.09
#